data_AF-A0A8S9ZF45-F1
#
_entry.id   AF-A0A8S9ZF45-F1
#
_cell.length_a   1.000
_cell.length_b   1.000
_cell.length_c   1.000
_cell.angle_alpha   90.00
_cell.angle_beta   90.00
_cell.angle_gamma   90.00
#
_symmetry.space_group_name_H-M   'P 1'
#
loop_
_entity.id
_entity.type
_entity.pdbx_description
1 polymer ?
#
loop_
_entity_poly.entity_id
_entity_poly.type
_entity_poly.pdbx_seq_one_letter_code
_entity_poly.pdbx_strand_id
1 'polypeptide(L)'
;MILPNFPNTTSIPFPNLQQGITEEQTNDFIRSVYTSTAICSFILAMIFNGFLIWLIVKKTPAPMLVYSKLLMAPCLMDICIASCGFLVQPITVAFHGYFAIMQNGFFRFLPRPYDYTANVFWLQMLLLFVCCTTIQFIFRYYMISSDGHIPTKLKYITGIVLCVLLIAHVALHYVSDFPFDDKFEDMAMLAHLVEQEVHITGVRFSSFTYAFCTIGTRRYIAKTCADIGEGLDSAKKSRMREYNQQVTTALLVQAILPTIDVLELAFQTLSPIFFPKNHAIRYMIYTAIPLYFIPVLNPIAAMLLVKPYRRAVMNLIGILKVRVDSIWGPQRSTVGPKVTSSNELLKN
;
A
#
# COMPACT_ATOMS: atom_id res chain seq x y z
N MET A 1 -25.36 -23.13 17.44
CA MET A 1 -24.43 -23.29 16.30
C MET A 1 -23.41 -24.31 16.73
N ILE A 2 -23.58 -25.56 16.32
CA ILE A 2 -22.75 -26.70 16.72
C ILE A 2 -21.55 -26.68 15.76
N LEU A 3 -20.35 -26.39 16.26
CA LEU A 3 -19.13 -26.55 15.48
C LEU A 3 -19.05 -28.00 15.01
N PRO A 4 -18.83 -28.28 13.71
CA PRO A 4 -18.70 -29.65 13.25
C PRO A 4 -17.54 -30.32 13.99
N ASN A 5 -17.82 -31.51 14.54
CA ASN A 5 -16.79 -32.40 15.07
C ASN A 5 -15.91 -32.80 13.88
N PHE A 6 -14.77 -32.14 13.73
CA PHE A 6 -13.75 -32.57 12.79
C PHE A 6 -13.32 -33.98 13.22
N PRO A 7 -13.43 -34.99 12.35
CA PRO A 7 -12.91 -36.31 12.67
C PRO A 7 -11.43 -36.13 13.03
N ASN A 8 -11.02 -36.75 14.15
CA ASN A 8 -9.61 -36.87 14.51
C ASN A 8 -8.90 -37.51 13.31
N THR A 9 -8.35 -36.69 12.43
CA THR A 9 -7.43 -37.12 11.38
C THR A 9 -6.31 -37.81 12.11
N THR A 10 -6.32 -39.13 12.05
CA THR A 10 -5.23 -40.00 12.45
C THR A 10 -3.98 -39.40 11.86
N SER A 11 -3.19 -38.77 12.72
CA SER A 11 -1.89 -38.22 12.39
C SER A 11 -1.11 -39.35 11.75
N ILE A 12 -0.91 -39.30 10.45
CA ILE A 12 0.09 -40.14 9.79
C ILE A 12 1.38 -39.81 10.54
N PRO A 13 1.98 -40.76 11.27
CA PRO A 13 3.21 -40.49 12.01
C PRO A 13 4.27 -40.18 10.96
N PHE A 14 4.63 -38.91 10.82
CA PHE A 14 5.80 -38.49 10.05
C PHE A 14 7.00 -39.21 10.66
N PRO A 15 7.57 -40.23 10.01
CA PRO A 15 8.66 -40.98 10.59
C PRO A 15 9.92 -40.10 10.56
N ASN A 16 10.43 -39.77 11.75
CA ASN A 16 11.83 -39.39 12.02
C ASN A 16 12.50 -38.42 11.03
N LEU A 17 11.84 -37.31 10.67
CA LEU A 17 12.47 -36.19 9.96
C LEU A 17 13.25 -35.24 10.90
N GLN A 18 13.58 -35.67 12.12
CA GLN A 18 14.28 -34.86 13.13
C GLN A 18 15.79 -35.12 13.20
N GLN A 19 16.33 -36.11 12.49
CA GLN A 19 17.73 -36.54 12.69
C GLN A 19 18.71 -36.10 11.58
N GLY A 20 18.28 -35.23 10.65
CA GLY A 20 19.12 -34.65 9.58
C GLY A 20 19.25 -33.12 9.61
N ILE A 21 18.87 -32.47 10.71
CA ILE A 21 18.73 -30.98 10.78
C ILE A 21 20.07 -30.26 11.01
N THR A 22 21.17 -30.96 11.25
CA THR A 22 22.42 -30.33 11.75
C THR A 22 23.40 -29.83 10.68
N GLU A 23 23.22 -30.10 9.38
CA GLU A 23 24.19 -29.67 8.34
C GLU A 23 23.59 -28.94 7.14
N GLU A 24 22.26 -28.91 6.98
CA GLU A 24 21.56 -28.19 5.89
C GLU A 24 21.16 -26.75 6.28
N GLN A 25 21.78 -26.19 7.32
CA GLN A 25 21.52 -24.83 7.80
C GLN A 25 22.24 -23.73 6.99
N THR A 26 23.07 -24.08 6.01
CA THR A 26 23.99 -23.14 5.35
C THR A 26 23.40 -22.43 4.11
N ASN A 27 22.23 -22.82 3.59
CA ASN A 27 21.79 -22.37 2.25
C ASN A 27 20.40 -21.74 2.12
N ASP A 28 19.81 -21.21 3.21
CA ASP A 28 18.58 -20.41 3.13
C ASP A 28 18.87 -18.94 2.69
N PHE A 29 19.78 -18.74 1.73
CA PHE A 29 20.22 -17.42 1.26
C PHE A 29 19.02 -16.54 0.85
N ILE A 30 18.04 -17.12 0.16
CA ILE A 30 16.85 -16.38 -0.29
C ILE A 30 16.01 -15.91 0.90
N ARG A 31 15.78 -16.77 1.91
CA ARG A 31 15.09 -16.33 3.14
C ARG A 31 15.85 -15.20 3.84
N SER A 32 17.18 -15.29 3.89
CA SER A 32 18.02 -14.24 4.47
C SER A 32 17.88 -12.91 3.72
N VAL A 33 17.89 -12.93 2.38
CA VAL A 33 17.65 -11.76 1.54
C VAL A 33 16.27 -11.16 1.84
N TYR A 34 15.21 -11.96 1.83
CA TYR A 34 13.85 -11.49 2.13
C TYR A 34 13.72 -10.90 3.52
N THR A 35 14.28 -11.57 4.52
CA THR A 35 14.23 -11.12 5.91
C THR A 35 14.96 -9.79 6.04
N SER A 36 16.14 -9.66 5.42
CA SER A 36 16.93 -8.43 5.42
C SER A 36 16.20 -7.29 4.69
N THR A 37 15.61 -7.57 3.53
CA THR A 37 14.78 -6.60 2.79
C THR A 37 13.56 -6.18 3.61
N ALA A 38 12.84 -7.11 4.22
CA ALA A 38 11.66 -6.83 5.03
C ALA A 38 12.01 -5.98 6.25
N ILE A 39 13.12 -6.28 6.95
CA ILE A 39 13.62 -5.47 8.08
C ILE A 39 13.99 -4.06 7.60
N CYS A 40 14.78 -3.95 6.54
CA CYS A 40 15.25 -2.68 6.01
C CYS A 40 14.07 -1.80 5.58
N SER A 41 13.17 -2.35 4.76
CA SER A 41 11.97 -1.65 4.29
C SER A 41 11.05 -1.24 5.43
N PHE A 42 10.83 -2.10 6.44
CA PHE A 42 10.04 -1.77 7.62
C PHE A 42 10.62 -0.58 8.37
N ILE A 43 11.92 -0.62 8.70
CA ILE A 43 12.60 0.49 9.41
C ILE A 43 12.49 1.78 8.61
N LEU A 44 12.79 1.75 7.31
CA LEU A 44 12.69 2.92 6.45
C LEU A 44 11.25 3.45 6.34
N ALA A 45 10.26 2.56 6.24
CA ALA A 45 8.86 2.94 6.18
C ALA A 45 8.42 3.64 7.47
N MET A 46 8.81 3.11 8.64
CA MET A 46 8.51 3.73 9.93
C MET A 46 9.17 5.11 10.06
N ILE A 47 10.45 5.24 9.67
CA ILE A 47 11.19 6.50 9.72
C ILE A 47 10.56 7.54 8.79
N PHE A 48 10.38 7.23 7.50
CA PHE A 48 9.91 8.21 6.53
C PHE A 48 8.44 8.57 6.71
N ASN A 49 7.57 7.61 7.05
CA ASN A 49 6.18 7.93 7.36
C ASN A 49 6.07 8.73 8.65
N GLY A 50 6.80 8.37 9.71
CA GLY A 50 6.85 9.15 10.96
C GLY A 50 7.34 10.59 10.72
N PHE A 51 8.38 10.75 9.92
CA PHE A 51 8.92 12.06 9.57
C PHE A 51 7.95 12.88 8.70
N LEU A 52 7.28 12.26 7.73
CA LEU A 52 6.26 12.93 6.93
C LEU A 52 5.05 13.33 7.78
N ILE A 53 4.60 12.50 8.72
CA ILE A 53 3.55 12.85 9.70
C ILE A 53 3.97 14.09 10.50
N TRP A 54 5.21 14.13 10.99
CA TRP A 54 5.74 15.31 11.68
C TRP A 54 5.71 16.57 10.79
N LEU A 55 6.12 16.46 9.51
CA LEU A 55 6.03 17.56 8.54
C LEU A 55 4.58 18.00 8.30
N ILE A 56 3.65 17.07 8.16
CA ILE A 56 2.23 17.37 7.98
C ILE A 56 1.69 18.15 9.18
N VAL A 57 2.02 17.74 10.41
CA VAL A 57 1.53 18.41 11.63
C VAL A 57 2.20 19.77 11.84
N LYS A 58 3.51 19.89 11.61
CA LYS A 58 4.29 21.08 12.01
C LYS A 58 4.55 22.08 10.89
N LYS A 59 4.51 21.66 9.62
CA LYS A 59 4.95 22.48 8.47
C LYS A 59 3.87 22.69 7.41
N THR A 60 2.65 22.18 7.61
CA THR A 60 1.55 22.45 6.68
C THR A 60 1.01 23.86 6.86
N PRO A 61 1.01 24.72 5.82
CA PRO A 61 0.45 26.06 5.92
C PRO A 61 -1.08 26.02 6.02
N ALA A 62 -1.68 27.03 6.68
CA ALA A 62 -3.13 27.16 6.86
C ALA A 62 -3.99 26.84 5.62
N PRO A 63 -3.70 27.35 4.40
CA PRO A 63 -4.50 27.03 3.21
C PRO A 63 -4.44 25.55 2.78
N MET A 64 -3.43 24.79 3.21
CA MET A 64 -3.30 23.35 2.93
C MET A 64 -3.84 22.46 4.05
N LEU A 65 -4.42 23.01 5.12
CA LEU A 65 -4.90 22.19 6.25
C LEU A 65 -5.99 21.19 5.85
N VAL A 66 -6.76 21.45 4.80
CA VAL A 66 -7.72 20.47 4.28
C VAL A 66 -6.99 19.25 3.66
N TYR A 67 -5.89 19.51 2.95
CA TYR A 67 -5.06 18.46 2.34
C TYR A 67 -4.23 17.68 3.35
N SER A 68 -3.93 18.25 4.53
CA SER A 68 -3.15 17.57 5.56
C SER A 68 -3.79 16.24 6.00
N LYS A 69 -5.12 16.21 6.16
CA LYS A 69 -5.88 15.01 6.52
C LYS A 69 -5.78 13.94 5.43
N LEU A 70 -5.82 14.36 4.16
CA LEU A 70 -5.67 13.49 3.00
C LEU A 70 -4.26 12.94 2.81
N LEU A 71 -3.23 13.66 3.29
CA LEU A 71 -1.84 13.21 3.28
C LEU A 71 -1.50 12.35 4.49
N MET A 72 -2.22 12.52 5.61
CA MET A 72 -2.07 11.71 6.82
C MET A 72 -2.54 10.27 6.62
N ALA A 73 -3.68 10.06 5.95
CA ALA A 73 -4.27 8.74 5.75
C ALA A 73 -3.33 7.75 5.02
N PRO A 74 -2.67 8.10 3.90
CA PRO A 74 -1.66 7.24 3.27
C PRO A 74 -0.52 6.87 4.22
N CYS A 75 0.00 7.82 5.01
CA CYS A 75 1.12 7.55 5.92
C CYS A 75 0.75 6.50 6.98
N LEU A 76 -0.47 6.59 7.51
CA LEU A 76 -0.97 5.61 8.48
C LEU A 76 -1.18 4.24 7.83
N MET A 77 -1.75 4.21 6.62
CA MET A 77 -1.91 2.97 5.86
C MET A 77 -0.57 2.31 5.55
N ASP A 78 0.44 3.08 5.14
CA ASP A 78 1.79 2.59 4.86
C ASP A 78 2.44 1.99 6.11
N ILE A 79 2.29 2.63 7.27
CA ILE A 79 2.75 2.07 8.55
C ILE A 79 2.07 0.74 8.84
N CYS A 80 0.74 0.66 8.67
CA CYS A 80 -0.01 -0.58 8.88
C CYS A 80 0.43 -1.68 7.91
N ILE A 81 0.59 -1.38 6.62
CA ILE A 81 1.02 -2.35 5.60
C ILE A 81 2.47 -2.79 5.84
N ALA A 82 3.37 -1.87 6.15
CA ALA A 82 4.76 -2.20 6.47
C ALA A 82 4.83 -3.11 7.71
N SER A 83 4.02 -2.83 8.73
CA SER A 83 3.95 -3.66 9.94
C SER A 83 3.41 -5.06 9.62
N CYS A 84 2.31 -5.16 8.87
CA CYS A 84 1.73 -6.45 8.49
C CYS A 84 2.67 -7.25 7.57
N GLY A 85 3.27 -6.58 6.58
CA GLY A 85 4.24 -7.17 5.66
C GLY A 85 5.50 -7.65 6.37
N PHE A 86 5.98 -6.93 7.37
CA PHE A 86 7.10 -7.36 8.21
C PHE A 86 6.76 -8.60 9.04
N LEU A 87 5.56 -8.68 9.62
CA LEU A 87 5.12 -9.81 10.45
C LEU A 87 4.84 -11.07 9.63
N VAL A 88 4.22 -10.94 8.46
CA VAL A 88 3.83 -12.06 7.59
C VAL A 88 4.97 -12.50 6.67
N GLN A 89 5.72 -11.54 6.12
CA GLN A 89 6.69 -11.71 5.03
C GLN A 89 6.20 -12.69 3.95
N PRO A 90 5.13 -12.33 3.24
CA PRO A 90 4.55 -13.21 2.23
C PRO A 90 5.46 -13.30 1.01
N ILE A 91 5.51 -14.49 0.45
CA ILE A 91 6.20 -14.85 -0.78
C ILE A 91 5.15 -15.48 -1.67
N THR A 92 4.75 -14.74 -2.69
CA THR A 92 3.77 -15.16 -3.70
C THR A 92 4.45 -16.01 -4.76
N VAL A 93 3.83 -17.13 -5.12
CA VAL A 93 4.27 -18.02 -6.19
C VAL A 93 3.06 -18.44 -7.00
N ALA A 94 3.15 -18.36 -8.33
CA ALA A 94 2.09 -18.81 -9.22
C ALA A 94 2.48 -20.17 -9.83
N PHE A 95 1.56 -21.14 -9.79
CA PHE A 95 1.81 -22.48 -10.33
C PHE A 95 0.53 -23.07 -10.92
N HIS A 96 0.55 -23.47 -12.19
CA HIS A 96 -0.61 -24.02 -12.91
C HIS A 96 -1.89 -23.16 -12.81
N GLY A 97 -1.75 -21.83 -12.79
CA GLY A 97 -2.88 -20.90 -12.66
C GLY A 97 -3.36 -20.67 -11.22
N TYR A 98 -2.74 -21.31 -10.22
CA TYR A 98 -2.98 -21.10 -8.81
C TYR A 98 -1.96 -20.12 -8.22
N PHE A 99 -2.42 -19.26 -7.32
CA PHE A 99 -1.54 -18.46 -6.48
C PHE A 99 -1.39 -19.12 -5.13
N ALA A 100 -0.15 -19.38 -4.76
CA ALA A 100 0.24 -19.91 -3.48
C ALA A 100 1.04 -18.84 -2.73
N ILE A 101 0.72 -18.65 -1.46
CA ILE A 101 1.42 -17.70 -0.59
C ILE A 101 2.17 -18.51 0.46
N MET A 102 3.50 -18.36 0.46
CA MET A 102 4.37 -18.86 1.52
C MET A 102 4.65 -17.74 2.52
N GLN A 103 4.73 -18.07 3.81
CA GLN A 103 5.14 -17.13 4.86
C GLN A 103 6.61 -17.33 5.24
N ASN A 104 7.36 -16.24 5.31
CA ASN A 104 8.71 -16.25 5.85
C ASN A 104 8.83 -15.53 7.22
N GLY A 105 7.78 -14.83 7.66
CA GLY A 105 7.80 -13.98 8.84
C GLY A 105 7.55 -14.71 10.16
N PHE A 106 7.21 -13.94 11.20
CA PHE A 106 6.95 -14.45 12.54
C PHE A 106 5.81 -15.46 12.58
N PHE A 107 4.77 -15.24 11.77
CA PHE A 107 3.58 -16.09 11.76
C PHE A 107 3.82 -17.52 11.24
N ARG A 108 4.93 -17.78 10.56
CA ARG A 108 5.30 -19.13 10.09
C ARG A 108 5.46 -20.15 11.21
N PHE A 109 5.75 -19.68 12.43
CA PHE A 109 5.94 -20.52 13.61
C PHE A 109 4.63 -20.86 14.33
N LEU A 110 3.52 -20.21 13.96
CA LEU A 110 2.23 -20.50 14.56
C LEU A 110 1.61 -21.79 13.99
N PRO A 111 0.63 -22.37 14.71
CA PRO A 111 -0.21 -23.43 14.15
C PRO A 111 -0.94 -22.98 12.88
N ARG A 112 -1.22 -23.93 11.98
CA ARG A 112 -1.86 -23.72 10.67
C ARG A 112 -3.10 -22.79 10.63
N PRO A 113 -4.06 -22.84 11.58
CA PRO A 113 -5.19 -21.90 11.49
C PRO A 113 -4.76 -20.44 11.65
N TYR A 114 -3.72 -20.18 12.45
CA TYR A 114 -3.25 -18.82 12.71
C TYR A 114 -2.31 -18.32 11.62
N ASP A 115 -1.44 -19.18 11.08
CA ASP A 115 -0.56 -18.85 9.95
C ASP A 115 -1.42 -18.44 8.73
N TYR A 116 -2.47 -19.22 8.45
CA TYR A 116 -3.46 -18.94 7.42
C TYR A 116 -4.22 -17.63 7.66
N THR A 117 -4.77 -17.44 8.87
CA THR A 117 -5.49 -16.21 9.23
C THR A 117 -4.61 -14.97 9.03
N ALA A 118 -3.31 -15.06 9.34
CA ALA A 118 -2.37 -13.95 9.12
C ALA A 118 -2.15 -13.64 7.63
N ASN A 119 -2.08 -14.66 6.76
CA ASN A 119 -2.01 -14.48 5.31
C ASN A 119 -3.26 -13.78 4.76
N VAL A 120 -4.43 -14.23 5.20
CA VAL A 120 -5.72 -13.65 4.77
C VAL A 120 -5.82 -12.19 5.22
N PHE A 121 -5.44 -11.91 6.48
CA PHE A 121 -5.40 -10.55 7.02
C PHE A 121 -4.43 -9.65 6.25
N TRP A 122 -3.25 -10.13 5.89
CA TRP A 122 -2.31 -9.36 5.07
C TRP A 122 -2.88 -9.06 3.67
N LEU A 123 -3.47 -10.06 3.01
CA LEU A 123 -4.11 -9.89 1.71
C LEU A 123 -5.23 -8.84 1.79
N GLN A 124 -5.98 -8.80 2.90
CA GLN A 124 -6.98 -7.77 3.14
C GLN A 124 -6.39 -6.38 3.26
N MET A 125 -5.26 -6.25 3.95
CA MET A 125 -4.59 -4.96 4.10
C MET A 125 -4.12 -4.43 2.74
N LEU A 126 -3.67 -5.30 1.83
CA LEU A 126 -3.37 -4.93 0.45
C LEU A 126 -4.62 -4.50 -0.34
N LEU A 127 -5.72 -5.25 -0.25
CA LEU A 127 -6.96 -4.89 -0.92
C LEU A 127 -7.50 -3.54 -0.41
N LEU A 128 -7.52 -3.36 0.91
CA LEU A 128 -7.93 -2.12 1.56
C LEU A 128 -7.03 -0.96 1.14
N PHE A 129 -5.72 -1.17 0.98
CA PHE A 129 -4.81 -0.17 0.45
C PHE A 129 -5.18 0.30 -0.96
N VAL A 130 -5.48 -0.63 -1.87
CA VAL A 130 -5.91 -0.31 -3.24
C VAL A 130 -7.25 0.46 -3.24
N CYS A 131 -8.19 0.07 -2.39
CA CYS A 131 -9.46 0.78 -2.26
C CYS A 131 -9.27 2.17 -1.64
N CYS A 132 -8.49 2.29 -0.56
CA CYS A 132 -8.19 3.57 0.10
C CYS A 132 -7.49 4.55 -0.84
N THR A 133 -6.53 4.11 -1.64
CA THR A 133 -5.87 4.96 -2.63
C THR A 133 -6.86 5.46 -3.69
N THR A 134 -7.74 4.58 -4.20
CA THR A 134 -8.83 4.96 -5.12
C THR A 134 -9.73 6.03 -4.52
N ILE A 135 -10.18 5.80 -3.28
CA ILE A 135 -11.05 6.70 -2.54
C ILE A 135 -10.39 8.07 -2.34
N GLN A 136 -9.09 8.11 -2.06
CA GLN A 136 -8.34 9.36 -1.93
C GLN A 136 -8.33 10.17 -3.24
N PHE A 137 -8.26 9.53 -4.41
CA PHE A 137 -8.40 10.23 -5.70
C PHE A 137 -9.78 10.85 -5.85
N ILE A 138 -10.83 10.09 -5.57
CA ILE A 138 -12.20 10.57 -5.66
C ILE A 138 -12.40 11.77 -4.72
N PHE A 139 -12.03 11.65 -3.44
CA PHE A 139 -12.17 12.77 -2.50
C PHE A 139 -11.43 14.04 -2.94
N ARG A 140 -10.29 13.89 -3.62
CA ARG A 140 -9.51 15.01 -4.10
C ARG A 140 -10.09 15.66 -5.34
N TYR A 141 -10.64 14.86 -6.27
CA TYR A 141 -11.44 15.40 -7.36
C TYR A 141 -12.50 16.35 -6.83
N TYR A 142 -13.31 15.87 -5.87
CA TYR A 142 -14.37 16.68 -5.27
C TYR A 142 -13.85 17.89 -4.50
N MET A 143 -12.72 17.77 -3.79
CA MET A 143 -12.13 18.94 -3.14
C MET A 143 -11.68 20.01 -4.12
N ILE A 144 -11.20 19.62 -5.31
CA ILE A 144 -10.75 20.56 -6.34
C ILE A 144 -11.96 21.14 -7.10
N SER A 145 -12.94 20.31 -7.44
CA SER A 145 -14.11 20.71 -8.24
C SER A 145 -15.17 21.47 -7.44
N SER A 146 -15.25 21.27 -6.12
CA SER A 146 -16.34 21.77 -5.28
C SER A 146 -15.87 22.73 -4.18
N ASP A 147 -14.83 23.53 -4.45
CA ASP A 147 -14.29 24.53 -3.53
C ASP A 147 -13.98 23.97 -2.11
N GLY A 148 -13.50 22.72 -2.06
CA GLY A 148 -13.20 22.02 -0.80
C GLY A 148 -14.41 21.38 -0.11
N HIS A 149 -15.63 21.54 -0.64
CA HIS A 149 -16.81 20.87 -0.10
C HIS A 149 -16.92 19.45 -0.65
N ILE A 150 -16.65 18.47 0.21
CA ILE A 150 -16.92 17.06 -0.09
C ILE A 150 -18.40 16.78 0.20
N PRO A 151 -19.19 16.25 -0.77
CA PRO A 151 -20.58 15.89 -0.53
C PRO A 151 -20.71 14.84 0.59
N THR A 152 -21.61 15.07 1.56
CA THR A 152 -21.82 14.12 2.68
C THR A 152 -22.25 12.74 2.17
N LYS A 153 -23.07 12.69 1.12
CA LYS A 153 -23.49 11.44 0.47
C LYS A 153 -22.29 10.59 0.02
N LEU A 154 -21.27 11.23 -0.54
CA LEU A 154 -20.06 10.53 -0.99
C LEU A 154 -19.32 9.88 0.18
N LYS A 155 -19.21 10.58 1.32
CA LYS A 155 -18.59 10.02 2.54
C LYS A 155 -19.30 8.75 3.00
N TYR A 156 -20.64 8.77 3.02
CA TYR A 156 -21.45 7.61 3.39
C TYR A 156 -21.32 6.46 2.40
N ILE A 157 -21.41 6.74 1.08
CA ILE A 157 -21.25 5.72 0.03
C ILE A 157 -19.88 5.06 0.15
N THR A 158 -18.82 5.84 0.29
CA THR A 158 -17.45 5.32 0.47
C THR A 158 -17.34 4.45 1.72
N GLY A 159 -17.93 4.87 2.84
CA GLY A 159 -17.96 4.07 4.07
C GLY A 159 -18.69 2.73 3.87
N ILE A 160 -19.85 2.75 3.21
CA ILE A 160 -20.62 1.54 2.89
C ILE A 160 -19.82 0.60 1.99
N VAL A 161 -19.19 1.12 0.93
CA VAL A 161 -18.35 0.33 0.02
C VAL A 161 -17.19 -0.33 0.78
N LEU A 162 -16.51 0.41 1.65
CA LEU A 162 -15.45 -0.16 2.50
C LEU A 162 -15.98 -1.25 3.44
N CYS A 163 -17.15 -1.05 4.06
CA CYS A 163 -17.78 -2.07 4.90
C CYS A 163 -18.16 -3.32 4.08
N VAL A 164 -18.75 -3.17 2.90
CA VAL A 164 -19.11 -4.28 2.01
C VAL A 164 -17.87 -5.05 1.58
N LEU A 165 -16.77 -4.37 1.23
CA LEU A 165 -15.50 -5.00 0.90
C LEU A 165 -14.92 -5.79 2.08
N LEU A 166 -15.07 -5.27 3.29
CA LEU A 166 -14.62 -5.94 4.50
C LEU A 166 -15.48 -7.19 4.81
N ILE A 167 -16.78 -7.13 4.60
CA ILE A 167 -17.70 -8.29 4.73
C ILE A 167 -17.42 -9.32 3.64
N ALA A 168 -17.28 -8.90 2.38
CA ALA A 168 -16.95 -9.77 1.26
C ALA A 168 -15.62 -10.48 1.49
N HIS A 169 -14.67 -9.83 2.17
CA HIS A 169 -13.43 -10.46 2.59
C HIS A 169 -13.61 -11.51 3.69
N VAL A 170 -14.42 -11.24 4.73
CA VAL A 170 -14.76 -12.26 5.73
C VAL A 170 -15.45 -13.46 5.09
N ALA A 171 -16.33 -13.20 4.12
CA ALA A 171 -16.96 -14.26 3.33
C ALA A 171 -15.94 -15.00 2.47
N LEU A 172 -15.00 -14.29 1.83
CA LEU A 172 -13.90 -14.91 1.10
C LEU A 172 -13.05 -15.78 2.02
N HIS A 173 -12.72 -15.35 3.24
CA HIS A 173 -12.03 -16.16 4.25
C HIS A 173 -12.83 -17.43 4.61
N TYR A 174 -14.15 -17.34 4.66
CA TYR A 174 -15.02 -18.47 4.96
C TYR A 174 -15.15 -19.44 3.78
N VAL A 175 -15.08 -18.93 2.54
CA VAL A 175 -15.25 -19.68 1.29
C VAL A 175 -13.92 -20.16 0.72
N SER A 176 -12.81 -19.55 1.11
CA SER A 176 -11.47 -20.03 0.80
C SER A 176 -11.24 -21.27 1.66
N ASP A 177 -11.64 -22.43 1.13
CA ASP A 177 -11.42 -23.73 1.75
C ASP A 177 -9.92 -23.90 1.98
N PHE A 178 -9.51 -23.77 3.24
CA PHE A 178 -8.15 -24.09 3.64
C PHE A 178 -8.19 -25.22 4.65
N PRO A 179 -7.57 -26.39 4.34
CA PRO A 179 -6.99 -26.79 3.04
C PRO A 179 -8.05 -27.24 2.02
N PHE A 180 -7.79 -26.99 0.73
CA PHE A 180 -8.47 -27.68 -0.38
C PHE A 180 -7.92 -29.10 -0.46
N ASP A 181 -8.68 -30.10 0.00
CA ASP A 181 -8.26 -31.51 -0.04
C ASP A 181 -7.93 -31.97 -1.47
N ASP A 182 -8.61 -31.41 -2.48
CA ASP A 182 -8.40 -31.71 -3.91
C ASP A 182 -7.14 -31.07 -4.51
N LYS A 183 -6.47 -30.15 -3.78
CA LYS A 183 -5.26 -29.45 -4.22
C LYS A 183 -4.03 -29.74 -3.39
N PHE A 184 -4.13 -30.67 -2.45
CA PHE A 184 -3.02 -31.04 -1.59
C PHE A 184 -1.81 -31.55 -2.38
N GLU A 185 -2.03 -32.38 -3.42
CA GLU A 185 -0.96 -32.91 -4.28
C GLU A 185 -0.24 -31.80 -5.08
N ASP A 186 -0.99 -30.87 -5.66
CA ASP A 186 -0.43 -29.74 -6.41
C ASP A 186 0.44 -28.85 -5.51
N MET A 187 0.00 -28.60 -4.27
CA MET A 187 0.75 -27.80 -3.30
C MET A 187 1.99 -28.53 -2.77
N ALA A 188 1.92 -29.85 -2.60
CA ALA A 188 3.08 -30.68 -2.25
C ALA A 188 4.12 -30.71 -3.37
N MET A 189 3.68 -30.84 -4.63
CA MET A 189 4.54 -30.72 -5.81
C MET A 189 5.19 -29.34 -5.89
N LEU A 190 4.41 -28.26 -5.68
CA LEU A 190 4.96 -26.91 -5.64
C LEU A 190 5.99 -26.73 -4.53
N ALA A 191 5.77 -27.29 -3.34
CA ALA A 191 6.71 -27.22 -2.23
C ALA A 191 8.03 -27.87 -2.60
N HIS A 192 7.96 -29.04 -3.25
CA HIS A 192 9.15 -29.74 -3.74
C HIS A 192 9.89 -28.95 -4.82
N LEU A 193 9.18 -28.29 -5.74
CA LEU A 193 9.80 -27.44 -6.75
C LEU A 193 10.46 -26.19 -6.14
N VAL A 194 9.84 -25.58 -5.12
CA VAL A 194 10.44 -24.47 -4.36
C VAL A 194 11.72 -24.96 -3.68
N GLU A 195 11.68 -26.10 -3.00
CA GLU A 195 12.86 -26.69 -2.37
C GLU A 195 13.97 -26.99 -3.39
N GLN A 196 13.63 -27.53 -4.56
CA GLN A 196 14.61 -27.82 -5.61
C GLN A 196 15.21 -26.57 -6.27
N GLU A 197 14.41 -25.55 -6.58
CA GLU A 197 14.87 -24.37 -7.34
C GLU A 197 15.55 -23.30 -6.46
N VAL A 198 15.07 -23.15 -5.22
CA VAL A 198 15.47 -22.07 -4.32
C VAL A 198 16.01 -22.55 -2.97
N HIS A 199 16.07 -23.86 -2.72
CA HIS A 199 16.60 -24.45 -1.49
C HIS A 199 15.87 -23.99 -0.22
N ILE A 200 14.60 -23.61 -0.36
CA ILE A 200 13.75 -23.22 0.76
C ILE A 200 12.98 -24.47 1.21
N THR A 201 13.30 -24.99 2.39
CA THR A 201 12.65 -26.19 2.97
C THR A 201 11.46 -25.82 3.85
N GLY A 202 10.61 -26.78 4.24
CA GLY A 202 9.53 -26.54 5.22
C GLY A 202 8.47 -25.52 4.79
N VAL A 203 8.24 -25.42 3.48
CA VAL A 203 7.29 -24.47 2.89
C VAL A 203 5.85 -24.86 3.24
N ARG A 204 5.08 -23.89 3.71
CA ARG A 204 3.63 -24.01 3.88
C ARG A 204 2.96 -23.01 2.96
N PHE A 205 2.05 -23.49 2.13
CA PHE A 205 1.28 -22.63 1.23
C PHE A 205 -0.11 -22.39 1.79
N SER A 206 -0.58 -21.17 1.57
CA SER A 206 -2.00 -20.84 1.53
C SER A 206 -2.38 -20.58 0.08
N SER A 207 -3.31 -21.35 -0.48
CA SER A 207 -3.81 -21.11 -1.84
C SER A 207 -4.93 -20.09 -1.80
N PHE A 208 -4.93 -19.19 -2.79
CA PHE A 208 -6.00 -18.23 -2.99
C PHE A 208 -6.34 -18.12 -4.48
N THR A 209 -7.62 -18.10 -4.80
CA THR A 209 -8.06 -17.61 -6.10
C THR A 209 -8.11 -16.08 -6.01
N TYR A 210 -7.16 -15.41 -6.65
CA TYR A 210 -7.20 -13.95 -6.72
C TYR A 210 -8.49 -13.52 -7.43
N ALA A 211 -9.35 -12.80 -6.72
CA ALA A 211 -10.48 -12.16 -7.35
C ALA A 211 -9.96 -11.08 -8.32
N PHE A 212 -10.39 -11.14 -9.58
CA PHE A 212 -10.22 -10.14 -10.66
C PHE A 212 -10.60 -8.67 -10.27
N CYS A 213 -10.98 -8.43 -9.02
CA CYS A 213 -11.37 -7.14 -8.44
C CYS A 213 -10.31 -6.04 -8.58
N THR A 214 -9.01 -6.38 -8.58
CA THR A 214 -7.94 -5.36 -8.66
C THR A 214 -7.88 -4.68 -10.03
N ILE A 215 -8.15 -5.42 -11.11
CA ILE A 215 -8.13 -4.89 -12.49
C ILE A 215 -9.34 -3.95 -12.71
N GLY A 216 -10.53 -4.34 -12.26
CA GLY A 216 -11.74 -3.52 -12.37
C GLY A 216 -11.63 -2.19 -11.61
N THR A 217 -11.14 -2.25 -10.37
CA THR A 217 -10.93 -1.06 -9.52
C THR A 217 -9.96 -0.08 -10.19
N ARG A 218 -8.92 -0.57 -10.87
CA ARG A 218 -7.90 0.28 -11.51
C ARG A 218 -8.34 0.91 -12.82
N ARG A 219 -9.15 0.24 -13.65
CA ARG A 219 -9.77 0.88 -14.82
C ARG A 219 -10.62 2.07 -14.40
N TYR A 220 -11.33 1.94 -13.27
CA TYR A 220 -12.08 3.04 -12.67
C TYR A 220 -11.18 4.18 -12.18
N ILE A 221 -10.05 3.87 -11.50
CA ILE A 221 -9.05 4.89 -11.10
C ILE A 221 -8.51 5.63 -12.32
N ALA A 222 -8.06 4.92 -13.36
CA ALA A 222 -7.47 5.51 -14.56
C ALA A 222 -8.44 6.46 -15.26
N LYS A 223 -9.72 6.06 -15.39
CA LYS A 223 -10.78 6.90 -15.92
C LYS A 223 -11.00 8.14 -15.05
N THR A 224 -11.12 7.95 -13.73
CA THR A 224 -11.31 9.06 -12.78
C THR A 224 -10.13 10.05 -12.85
N CYS A 225 -8.89 9.57 -12.98
CA CYS A 225 -7.70 10.41 -13.15
C CYS A 225 -7.71 11.21 -14.46
N ALA A 226 -8.18 10.62 -15.56
CA ALA A 226 -8.35 11.33 -16.83
C ALA A 226 -9.41 12.44 -16.70
N ASP A 227 -10.56 12.11 -16.12
CA ASP A 227 -11.67 13.07 -15.90
C ASP A 227 -11.25 14.22 -14.94
N ILE A 228 -10.42 13.93 -13.93
CA ILE A 228 -9.80 14.94 -13.05
C ILE A 228 -8.91 15.90 -13.85
N GLY A 229 -8.09 15.36 -14.75
CA GLY A 229 -7.15 16.13 -15.56
C GLY A 229 -7.88 17.19 -16.40
N GLU A 230 -8.97 16.79 -17.06
CA GLU A 230 -9.78 17.67 -17.90
C GLU A 230 -10.51 18.75 -17.07
N GLY A 231 -11.05 18.41 -15.90
CA GLY A 231 -11.74 19.37 -15.03
C GLY A 231 -10.81 20.41 -14.37
N LEU A 232 -9.51 20.14 -14.30
CA LEU A 232 -8.53 21.04 -13.68
C LEU A 232 -8.28 22.30 -14.53
N ASP A 233 -8.43 22.19 -15.85
CA ASP A 233 -8.16 23.30 -16.78
C ASP A 233 -9.26 24.37 -16.76
N SER A 234 -10.47 24.06 -16.26
CA SER A 234 -11.57 25.01 -16.18
C SER A 234 -11.64 25.84 -14.88
N ALA A 235 -10.91 25.46 -13.82
CA ALA A 235 -11.05 26.09 -12.49
C ALA A 235 -10.13 27.33 -12.30
N LYS A 236 -10.74 28.51 -12.34
CA LYS A 236 -10.12 29.84 -12.45
C LYS A 236 -9.73 30.44 -11.07
N LYS A 237 -8.64 29.98 -10.44
CA LYS A 237 -7.93 30.69 -9.33
C LYS A 237 -6.42 30.37 -9.31
N SER A 238 -5.59 31.30 -9.76
CA SER A 238 -4.15 31.08 -10.04
C SER A 238 -3.32 30.55 -8.86
N ARG A 239 -3.54 31.06 -7.64
CA ARG A 239 -2.74 30.67 -6.46
C ARG A 239 -3.15 29.33 -5.86
N MET A 240 -4.45 29.00 -5.86
CA MET A 240 -4.93 27.68 -5.44
C MET A 240 -4.51 26.61 -6.45
N ARG A 241 -4.43 26.97 -7.74
CA ARG A 241 -3.95 26.10 -8.82
C ARG A 241 -2.54 25.58 -8.54
N GLU A 242 -1.60 26.42 -8.09
CA GLU A 242 -0.23 25.96 -7.81
C GLU A 242 -0.14 24.92 -6.69
N TYR A 243 -0.86 25.13 -5.59
CA TYR A 243 -0.89 24.17 -4.48
C TYR A 243 -1.59 22.87 -4.89
N ASN A 244 -2.73 23.00 -5.56
CA ASN A 244 -3.48 21.86 -6.08
C ASN A 244 -2.61 21.06 -7.06
N GLN A 245 -1.91 21.72 -7.98
CA GLN A 245 -1.03 21.07 -8.94
C GLN A 245 0.09 20.29 -8.25
N GLN A 246 0.77 20.88 -7.25
CA GLN A 246 1.84 20.17 -6.52
C GLN A 246 1.31 18.94 -5.77
N VAL A 247 0.18 19.09 -5.09
CA VAL A 247 -0.46 18.00 -4.35
C VAL A 247 -0.97 16.91 -5.30
N THR A 248 -1.53 17.29 -6.45
CA THR A 248 -1.98 16.37 -7.50
C THR A 248 -0.81 15.64 -8.14
N THR A 249 0.30 16.30 -8.43
CA THR A 249 1.50 15.64 -8.94
C THR A 249 2.04 14.64 -7.92
N ALA A 250 2.12 15.03 -6.64
CA ALA A 250 2.55 14.13 -5.57
C ALA A 250 1.72 12.84 -5.58
N LEU A 251 0.41 12.97 -5.61
CA LEU A 251 -0.49 11.83 -5.70
C LEU A 251 -0.38 11.00 -6.96
N LEU A 252 -0.25 11.63 -8.13
CA LEU A 252 -0.18 10.88 -9.38
C LEU A 252 1.01 9.92 -9.31
N VAL A 253 2.12 10.37 -8.73
CA VAL A 253 3.26 9.51 -8.40
C VAL A 253 2.88 8.42 -7.40
N GLN A 254 2.12 8.74 -6.34
CA GLN A 254 1.62 7.74 -5.39
C GLN A 254 0.64 6.73 -6.03
N ALA A 255 -0.12 7.13 -7.07
CA ALA A 255 -1.02 6.27 -7.85
C ALA A 255 -0.26 5.26 -8.71
N ILE A 256 0.97 5.59 -9.10
CA ILE A 256 1.84 4.69 -9.85
C ILE A 256 2.35 3.57 -8.94
N LEU A 257 2.48 3.78 -7.63
CA LEU A 257 3.00 2.76 -6.72
C LEU A 257 2.18 1.46 -6.75
N PRO A 258 0.83 1.49 -6.67
CA PRO A 258 0.03 0.30 -6.93
C PRO A 258 0.33 -0.35 -8.29
N THR A 259 0.68 0.37 -9.36
CA THR A 259 0.96 -0.27 -10.67
C THR A 259 2.12 -1.26 -10.61
N ILE A 260 3.08 -1.06 -9.69
CA ILE A 260 4.18 -2.00 -9.45
C ILE A 260 3.63 -3.36 -8.99
N ASP A 261 2.64 -3.37 -8.10
CA ASP A 261 1.96 -4.58 -7.61
C ASP A 261 1.23 -5.35 -8.73
N VAL A 262 0.60 -4.65 -9.68
CA VAL A 262 -0.01 -5.32 -10.84
C VAL A 262 1.02 -5.84 -11.82
N LEU A 263 2.13 -5.12 -12.02
CA LEU A 263 3.21 -5.57 -12.88
C LEU A 263 3.88 -6.81 -12.28
N GLU A 264 4.06 -6.86 -10.96
CA GLU A 264 4.52 -8.05 -10.25
C GLU A 264 3.56 -9.21 -10.45
N LEU A 265 2.26 -9.02 -10.21
CA LEU A 265 1.26 -10.08 -10.36
C LEU A 265 1.19 -10.60 -11.81
N ALA A 266 1.22 -9.69 -12.77
CA ALA A 266 1.25 -10.03 -14.19
C ALA A 266 2.52 -10.80 -14.55
N PHE A 267 3.68 -10.37 -14.03
CA PHE A 267 4.93 -11.08 -14.21
C PHE A 267 4.87 -12.47 -13.60
N GLN A 268 4.38 -12.62 -12.37
CA GLN A 268 4.24 -13.91 -11.73
C GLN A 268 3.32 -14.86 -12.51
N THR A 269 2.19 -14.34 -13.01
CA THR A 269 1.24 -15.13 -13.82
C THR A 269 1.84 -15.57 -15.16
N LEU A 270 2.59 -14.68 -15.82
CA LEU A 270 3.07 -14.90 -17.18
C LEU A 270 4.45 -15.56 -17.23
N SER A 271 5.26 -15.43 -16.17
CA SER A 271 6.61 -15.97 -16.11
C SER A 271 6.71 -17.47 -16.40
N PRO A 272 5.79 -18.36 -15.96
CA PRO A 272 5.86 -19.78 -16.31
C PRO A 272 5.74 -20.06 -17.81
N ILE A 273 5.15 -19.14 -18.59
CA ILE A 273 5.03 -19.25 -20.05
C ILE A 273 6.37 -18.96 -20.73
N PHE A 274 7.14 -18.01 -20.20
CA PHE A 274 8.36 -17.51 -20.82
C PHE A 274 9.64 -18.19 -20.33
N PHE A 275 9.64 -18.69 -19.10
CA PHE A 275 10.81 -19.34 -18.48
C PHE A 275 10.56 -20.85 -18.35
N PRO A 276 11.04 -21.68 -19.31
CA PRO A 276 10.93 -23.13 -19.17
C PRO A 276 11.70 -23.64 -17.94
N LYS A 277 11.23 -24.79 -17.44
CA LYS A 277 11.56 -25.51 -16.19
C LYS A 277 12.88 -25.15 -15.49
N ASN A 278 12.80 -24.99 -14.16
CA ASN A 278 13.88 -24.86 -13.16
C ASN A 278 14.34 -23.45 -12.75
N HIS A 279 13.73 -22.37 -13.28
CA HIS A 279 14.06 -21.00 -12.86
C HIS A 279 12.86 -20.08 -12.64
N ALA A 280 11.65 -20.48 -13.04
CA ALA A 280 10.48 -19.61 -12.99
C ALA A 280 10.16 -19.21 -11.54
N ILE A 281 10.23 -20.14 -10.59
CA ILE A 281 9.95 -19.88 -9.17
C ILE A 281 10.95 -18.87 -8.61
N ARG A 282 12.23 -19.04 -8.95
CA ARG A 282 13.29 -18.10 -8.54
C ARG A 282 13.00 -16.68 -9.01
N TYR A 283 12.57 -16.49 -10.26
CA TYR A 283 12.22 -15.16 -10.76
C TYR A 283 10.96 -14.58 -10.10
N MET A 284 9.90 -15.40 -9.92
CA MET A 284 8.68 -14.97 -9.23
C MET A 284 8.97 -14.43 -7.84
N ILE A 285 9.83 -15.15 -7.10
CA ILE A 285 10.33 -14.75 -5.80
C ILE A 285 11.04 -13.39 -5.92
N TYR A 286 12.09 -13.26 -6.73
CA TYR A 286 12.81 -11.97 -6.83
C TYR A 286 11.93 -10.78 -7.25
N THR A 287 10.86 -11.00 -8.03
CA THR A 287 9.94 -9.92 -8.41
C THR A 287 9.05 -9.39 -7.30
N ALA A 288 8.90 -10.10 -6.18
CA ALA A 288 8.14 -9.62 -5.02
C ALA A 288 8.96 -8.64 -4.14
N ILE A 289 10.29 -8.63 -4.24
CA ILE A 289 11.18 -7.79 -3.41
C ILE A 289 10.84 -6.29 -3.51
N PRO A 290 10.62 -5.70 -4.70
CA PRO A 290 10.26 -4.28 -4.82
C PRO A 290 8.98 -3.89 -4.08
N LEU A 291 8.05 -4.82 -3.86
CA LEU A 291 6.77 -4.52 -3.18
C LEU A 291 6.97 -4.08 -1.72
N TYR A 292 8.02 -4.60 -1.05
CA TYR A 292 8.37 -4.21 0.31
C TYR A 292 8.70 -2.71 0.42
N PHE A 293 9.16 -2.08 -0.66
CA PHE A 293 9.52 -0.66 -0.67
C PHE A 293 8.37 0.28 -1.02
N ILE A 294 7.17 -0.21 -1.37
CA ILE A 294 6.02 0.67 -1.66
C ILE A 294 5.72 1.63 -0.49
N PRO A 295 5.61 1.16 0.78
CA PRO A 295 5.39 2.04 1.94
C PRO A 295 6.54 3.03 2.21
N VAL A 296 7.73 2.79 1.63
CA VAL A 296 8.91 3.65 1.75
C VAL A 296 8.87 4.75 0.68
N LEU A 297 8.53 4.38 -0.56
CA LEU A 297 8.51 5.29 -1.70
C LEU A 297 7.38 6.33 -1.59
N ASN A 298 6.24 5.95 -1.00
CA ASN A 298 5.09 6.83 -0.87
C ASN A 298 5.38 8.13 -0.07
N PRO A 299 5.95 8.08 1.15
CA PRO A 299 6.30 9.29 1.88
C PRO A 299 7.48 10.05 1.24
N ILE A 300 8.44 9.36 0.62
CA ILE A 300 9.54 10.01 -0.12
C ILE A 300 8.98 10.85 -1.26
N ALA A 301 8.07 10.31 -2.07
CA ALA A 301 7.42 11.03 -3.15
C ALA A 301 6.70 12.28 -2.64
N ALA A 302 5.93 12.17 -1.54
CA ALA A 302 5.27 13.31 -0.93
C ALA A 302 6.26 14.38 -0.44
N MET A 303 7.35 13.99 0.23
CA MET A 303 8.38 14.92 0.70
C MET A 303 9.08 15.66 -0.44
N LEU A 304 9.37 14.97 -1.54
CA LEU A 304 10.05 15.56 -2.70
C LEU A 304 9.13 16.45 -3.54
N LEU A 305 7.84 16.10 -3.67
CA LEU A 305 6.92 16.78 -4.59
C LEU A 305 6.17 17.94 -3.92
N VAL A 306 5.86 17.84 -2.63
CA VAL A 306 5.14 18.90 -1.90
C VAL A 306 6.11 19.98 -1.41
N LYS A 307 6.04 21.17 -2.02
CA LYS A 307 7.02 22.26 -1.85
C LYS A 307 7.27 22.68 -0.38
N PRO A 308 6.26 22.84 0.50
CA PRO A 308 6.52 23.11 1.92
C PRO A 308 7.37 22.03 2.60
N TYR A 309 7.11 20.76 2.28
CA TYR A 309 7.82 19.62 2.86
C TYR A 309 9.23 19.51 2.28
N ARG A 310 9.38 19.59 0.96
CA ARG A 310 10.70 19.62 0.30
C ARG A 310 11.61 20.69 0.90
N ARG A 311 11.09 21.91 1.09
CA ARG A 311 11.84 23.00 1.70
C ARG A 311 12.23 22.69 3.14
N ALA A 312 11.32 22.15 3.95
CA ALA A 312 11.63 21.77 5.32
C ALA A 312 12.72 20.68 5.39
N VAL A 313 12.66 19.69 4.49
CA VAL A 313 13.68 18.63 4.35
C VAL A 313 15.03 19.22 3.94
N MET A 314 15.07 20.07 2.91
CA MET A 314 16.31 20.70 2.43
C MET A 314 16.94 21.64 3.48
N ASN A 315 16.11 22.31 4.27
CA ASN A 315 16.58 23.13 5.39
C ASN A 315 17.18 22.26 6.50
N LEU A 316 16.57 21.10 6.79
CA LEU A 316 17.07 20.16 7.80
C LEU A 316 18.42 19.55 7.40
N ILE A 317 18.61 19.22 6.11
CA ILE A 317 19.87 18.67 5.58
C ILE A 317 20.98 19.76 5.49
N GLY A 318 20.63 21.03 5.71
CA GLY A 318 21.60 22.14 5.71
C GLY A 318 21.96 22.65 4.31
N ILE A 319 21.32 22.15 3.25
CA ILE A 319 21.57 22.57 1.86
C ILE A 319 21.00 23.97 1.59
N LEU A 320 19.97 24.40 2.34
CA LEU A 320 19.25 25.67 2.14
C LEU A 320 19.38 26.62 3.34
N LYS A 321 20.60 26.84 3.85
CA LYS A 321 20.82 27.74 5.00
C LYS A 321 20.71 29.25 4.65
N VAL A 322 20.55 29.63 3.37
CA VAL A 322 20.96 30.99 2.93
C VAL A 322 19.84 32.02 2.65
N ARG A 323 18.54 31.68 2.45
CA ARG A 323 17.60 32.75 2.00
C ARG A 323 16.09 32.48 2.14
N VAL A 324 15.60 31.98 3.29
CA VAL A 324 14.15 31.70 3.45
C VAL A 324 13.42 32.68 4.37
N ASP A 325 14.13 33.38 5.26
CA ASP A 325 13.50 34.27 6.25
C ASP A 325 12.87 35.53 5.63
N SER A 326 13.23 35.90 4.39
CA SER A 326 12.66 37.08 3.73
C SER A 326 11.35 36.85 2.96
N ILE A 327 10.95 35.60 2.69
CA ILE A 327 9.79 35.31 1.80
C ILE A 327 8.52 34.95 2.59
N TRP A 328 8.67 34.48 3.83
CA TRP A 328 7.55 34.07 4.69
C TRP A 328 7.48 34.81 6.03
N GLY A 329 8.24 35.90 6.17
CA GLY A 329 7.89 36.90 7.17
C GLY A 329 6.39 37.20 7.02
N PRO A 330 5.64 37.32 8.13
CA PRO A 330 4.21 37.56 8.07
C PRO A 330 3.98 38.64 7.04
N GLN A 331 3.28 38.32 5.94
CA GLN A 331 2.64 39.35 5.14
C GLN A 331 1.69 39.99 6.15
N ARG A 332 2.19 41.00 6.89
CA ARG A 332 1.37 42.07 7.40
C ARG A 332 0.58 42.43 6.17
N SER A 333 -0.69 42.02 6.16
CA SER A 333 -1.66 42.63 5.30
C SER A 333 -1.43 44.10 5.57
N THR A 334 -0.75 44.76 4.64
CA THR A 334 -0.89 46.18 4.47
C THR A 334 -2.37 46.30 4.11
N VAL A 335 -3.20 46.30 5.16
CA VAL A 335 -4.53 46.84 5.16
C VAL A 335 -4.28 48.20 4.53
N GLY A 336 -4.55 48.29 3.24
CA GLY A 336 -4.50 49.55 2.53
C GLY A 336 -5.27 50.53 3.41
N PRO A 337 -4.74 51.75 3.62
CA PRO A 337 -5.40 52.73 4.46
C PRO A 337 -6.88 52.72 4.09
N LYS A 338 -7.72 52.44 5.08
CA LYS A 338 -9.17 52.45 4.95
C LYS A 338 -9.48 53.83 4.40
N VAL A 339 -9.73 53.93 3.09
CA VAL A 339 -10.18 55.16 2.46
C VAL A 339 -11.56 55.39 3.04
N THR A 340 -11.61 56.12 4.14
CA THR A 340 -12.81 56.75 4.64
C THR A 340 -13.21 57.75 3.58
N SER A 341 -14.03 57.30 2.63
CA SER A 341 -14.84 58.15 1.78
C SER A 341 -15.73 58.96 2.72
N SER A 342 -15.29 60.19 2.97
CA SER A 342 -16.12 61.28 3.44
C SER A 342 -17.15 61.57 2.35
N ASN A 343 -18.30 60.90 2.43
CA ASN A 343 -19.55 61.38 1.83
C ASN A 343 -20.33 62.13 2.92
N GLU A 344 -19.79 63.28 3.35
CA GLU A 344 -20.64 64.43 3.62
C GLU A 344 -20.77 65.16 2.28
N LEU A 345 -21.99 65.22 1.74
CA LEU A 345 -22.51 66.39 1.01
C LEU A 345 -23.94 66.11 0.54
N LEU A 346 -24.85 66.88 1.14
CA LEU A 346 -26.08 67.42 0.55
C LEU A 346 -27.19 66.44 0.20
N LYS A 347 -28.18 66.34 1.10
CA LYS A 347 -29.56 66.59 0.72
C LYS A 347 -30.26 67.47 1.75
N ASN A 348 -30.75 68.59 1.22
CA ASN A 348 -31.67 69.56 1.83
C ASN A 348 -32.98 68.93 2.27
#